data_AF-A0A087D316-F1
#
_entry.id   AF-A0A087D316-F1
#
_cell.length_a   1.000
_cell.length_b   1.000
_cell.length_c   1.000
_cell.angle_alpha   90.00
_cell.angle_beta   90.00
_cell.angle_gamma   90.00
#
_symmetry.space_group_name_H-M   'P 1'
#
loop_
_entity.id
_entity.type
_entity.pdbx_description
1 polymer ?
#
loop_
_entity_poly.entity_id
_entity_poly.type
_entity_poly.pdbx_seq_one_letter_code
_entity_poly.pdbx_strand_id
1 'polypeptide(L)' 'MNNEALNLNQLVRDMGPNELRAYAKLGQKQHDEANRELERRWRSYDDMLPKDDFVSFIDKK' A
#
# COMPACT_ATOMS: atom_id res chain seq x y z
N MET A 1 -24.60 14.28 12.21
CA MET A 1 -24.04 13.17 11.42
C MET A 1 -23.35 12.24 12.40
N ASN A 2 -23.87 11.03 12.60
CA ASN A 2 -23.24 10.06 13.50
C ASN A 2 -21.91 9.65 12.84
N ASN A 3 -20.80 10.17 13.36
CA ASN A 3 -19.46 9.67 13.06
C ASN A 3 -19.28 8.36 13.83
N GLU A 4 -20.00 7.30 13.43
CA GLU A 4 -19.58 5.96 13.81
C GLU A 4 -18.24 5.71 13.11
N ALA A 5 -17.18 5.59 13.90
CA ALA A 5 -15.86 5.31 13.38
C ALA A 5 -15.90 3.95 12.65
N LEU A 6 -15.45 3.93 11.40
CA LEU A 6 -15.42 2.69 10.61
C LEU A 6 -14.55 1.65 11.30
N ASN A 7 -15.09 0.46 11.54
CA ASN A 7 -14.34 -0.65 12.09
C ASN A 7 -13.67 -1.45 10.96
N LEU A 8 -12.39 -1.16 10.69
CA LEU A 8 -11.59 -1.87 9.68
C LEU A 8 -10.88 -3.11 10.22
N ASN A 9 -11.00 -3.39 11.53
CA ASN A 9 -10.33 -4.52 12.18
C ASN A 9 -11.17 -5.80 12.19
N GLN A 10 -12.45 -5.73 11.80
CA GLN A 10 -13.30 -6.91 11.62
C GLN A 10 -12.88 -7.70 10.37
N LEU A 11 -13.38 -8.94 10.23
CA LEU A 11 -13.12 -9.73 9.03
C LEU A 11 -13.75 -9.05 7.81
N VAL A 12 -13.07 -9.09 6.66
CA VAL A 12 -13.54 -8.46 5.41
C VAL A 12 -14.93 -8.93 5.00
N ARG A 13 -15.26 -10.20 5.23
CA ARG A 13 -16.58 -10.77 4.94
C ARG A 13 -17.72 -10.14 5.74
N ASP A 14 -17.40 -9.53 6.89
CA ASP A 14 -18.36 -8.92 7.82
C ASP A 14 -18.40 -7.38 7.66
N MET A 15 -17.59 -6.81 6.76
CA MET A 15 -17.53 -5.37 6.51
C MET A 15 -18.70 -4.88 5.65
N GLY A 16 -19.28 -3.74 6.04
CA GLY A 16 -20.26 -3.02 5.22
C GLY A 16 -19.62 -2.26 4.04
N PRO A 17 -20.44 -1.68 3.14
CA PRO A 17 -19.92 -0.98 1.95
C PRO A 17 -18.96 0.18 2.24
N ASN A 18 -19.15 0.89 3.36
CA ASN A 18 -18.28 2.01 3.73
C ASN A 18 -16.93 1.51 4.26
N GLU A 19 -16.95 0.46 5.08
CA GLU A 19 -15.77 -0.22 5.60
C GLU A 19 -14.96 -0.83 4.46
N LEU A 20 -15.60 -1.49 3.50
CA LEU A 20 -14.92 -2.06 2.32
C LEU A 20 -14.23 -0.98 1.48
N ARG A 21 -14.89 0.16 1.24
CA ARG A 21 -14.26 1.29 0.53
C ARG A 21 -13.06 1.85 1.29
N ALA A 22 -13.19 2.01 2.61
CA ALA A 22 -12.10 2.49 3.45
C ALA A 22 -10.95 1.48 3.55
N TYR A 23 -11.26 0.18 3.62
CA TYR A 23 -10.30 -0.91 3.63
C TYR A 23 -9.51 -0.97 2.31
N ALA A 24 -10.18 -0.88 1.16
CA ALA A 24 -9.53 -0.81 -0.15
C ALA A 24 -8.60 0.41 -0.25
N LYS A 25 -9.06 1.58 0.22
CA LYS A 25 -8.24 2.81 0.24
C LYS A 25 -7.02 2.66 1.17
N LEU A 26 -7.18 2.01 2.32
CA LEU A 26 -6.08 1.72 3.24
C LEU A 26 -5.06 0.79 2.58
N GLY A 27 -5.52 -0.29 1.95
CA GLY A 27 -4.67 -1.23 1.22
C GLY A 27 -3.88 -0.55 0.11
N GLN A 28 -4.52 0.32 -0.69
CA GLN A 28 -3.84 1.10 -1.72
C GLN A 28 -2.76 2.02 -1.12
N LYS A 29 -3.08 2.71 -0.02
CA LYS A 29 -2.11 3.59 0.65
C LYS A 29 -0.88 2.81 1.14
N GLN A 30 -1.10 1.65 1.77
CA GLN A 30 -0.02 0.79 2.25
C GLN A 30 0.83 0.25 1.10
N HIS A 31 0.20 -0.10 -0.01
CA HIS A 31 0.88 -0.53 -1.23
C HIS A 31 1.78 0.58 -1.80
N ASP A 32 1.25 1.80 -1.95
CA ASP A 32 1.99 2.94 -2.48
C ASP A 32 3.17 3.33 -1.56
N GLU A 33 2.97 3.28 -0.24
CA GLU A 33 4.01 3.56 0.75
C GLU A 33 5.14 2.52 0.70
N ALA A 34 4.79 1.23 0.57
CA ALA A 34 5.77 0.17 0.41
C ALA A 34 6.58 0.34 -0.89
N ASN A 35 5.91 0.62 -2.01
CA ASN A 35 6.58 0.88 -3.29
C ASN A 35 7.53 2.07 -3.22
N ARG A 36 7.11 3.17 -2.60
CA ARG A 36 7.93 4.36 -2.44
C ARG A 36 9.19 4.08 -1.61
N GLU A 37 9.06 3.32 -0.52
CA GLU A 37 10.22 2.96 0.30
C GLU A 37 11.19 2.03 -0.44
N LEU A 38 10.67 1.10 -1.24
CA LEU A 38 11.50 0.25 -2.08
C LEU A 38 12.28 1.05 -3.13
N GLU A 39 11.61 1.98 -3.82
CA GLU A 39 12.28 2.86 -4.78
C GLU A 39 13.33 3.73 -4.10
N ARG A 40 13.02 4.29 -2.92
CA ARG A 40 13.97 5.08 -2.13
C ARG A 40 15.22 4.26 -1.78
N ARG A 41 15.05 3.01 -1.37
CA ARG A 41 16.18 2.10 -1.08
C ARG A 41 16.96 1.76 -2.35
N TRP A 42 16.27 1.44 -3.45
CA TRP A 42 16.91 1.17 -4.74
C TRP A 42 17.83 2.31 -5.17
N ARG A 43 17.33 3.54 -5.16
CA ARG A 43 18.09 4.74 -5.50
C ARG A 43 19.20 5.08 -4.51
N SER A 44 19.15 4.56 -3.28
CA SER A 44 20.22 4.79 -2.29
C SER A 44 21.49 3.97 -2.56
N TYR A 45 21.42 2.96 -3.43
CA TYR A 45 22.56 2.15 -3.84
C TYR A 45 23.27 2.68 -5.09
N ASP A 46 23.21 4.00 -5.34
CA ASP A 46 23.59 4.71 -6.59
C ASP A 46 24.96 4.32 -7.19
N ASP A 47 25.91 3.83 -6.37
CA ASP A 47 27.25 3.39 -6.81
C ASP A 47 27.50 1.87 -6.71
N MET A 48 26.56 1.09 -6.16
CA MET A 48 26.74 -0.35 -5.87
C MET A 48 25.84 -1.28 -6.69
N LEU A 49 24.83 -0.73 -7.37
CA LEU A 49 23.94 -1.49 -8.24
C LEU A 49 24.09 -1.07 -9.71
N PRO A 50 23.82 -1.99 -10.66
CA PRO A 50 23.62 -1.62 -12.05
C PRO A 50 22.60 -0.48 -12.16
N LYS A 51 22.78 0.42 -13.11
CA LYS A 51 21.89 1.57 -13.37
C LYS A 51 20.57 1.14 -14.03
N ASP A 52 19.99 0.06 -13.52
CA ASP A 52 18.73 -0.46 -13.99
C ASP A 52 17.57 0.34 -13.36
N ASP A 53 16.48 0.43 -14.12
CA ASP A 53 15.25 1.05 -13.62
C ASP A 53 14.70 0.27 -12.42
N PHE A 54 14.13 1.00 -11.46
CA PHE A 54 13.43 0.38 -10.34
C PHE A 54 12.24 -0.43 -10.85
N VAL A 55 12.17 -1.71 -10.49
CA VAL A 55 11.03 -2.58 -10.73
C VAL A 55 10.48 -3.06 -9.39
N SER A 56 9.26 -2.63 -9.04
CA SER A 56 8.60 -3.14 -7.84
C SER A 56 8.24 -4.61 -8.01
N PHE A 57 8.59 -5.43 -7.02
CA PHE A 57 8.14 -6.82 -6.95
C PHE A 57 6.68 -6.94 -6.50
N ILE A 58 6.13 -5.90 -5.86
CA ILE A 58 4.73 -5.88 -5.40
C ILE A 58 3.80 -5.69 -6.60
N ASP A 59 4.22 -4.90 -7.58
CA ASP A 59 3.49 -4.68 -8.84
C ASP A 59 3.70 -5.80 -9.87
N LYS A 60 4.67 -6.68 -9.63
CA LYS A 60 5.01 -7.77 -10.55
C LYS A 60 3.96 -8.88 -10.43
N LYS A 61 3.08 -8.94 -11.43
CA LYS A 61 2.07 -10.00 -11.60
C LYS A 61 2.65 -11.29 -12.15
#